data_AF-R6RSF5-F1
#
_entry.id   AF-R6RSF5-F1
#
_cell.length_a   1.000
_cell.length_b   1.000
_cell.length_c   1.000
_cell.angle_alpha   90.00
_cell.angle_beta   90.00
_cell.angle_gamma   90.00
#
_symmetry.space_group_name_H-M   'P 1'
#
loop_
_entity.id
_entity.type
_entity.pdbx_description
1 polymer ?
#
loop_
_entity_poly.entity_id
_entity_poly.type
_entity_poly.pdbx_seq_one_letter_code
_entity_poly.pdbx_strand_id
1 'polypeptide(L)'
;MVSNSFYEYCKNNNKELLKEWDCSKNEKEPTEYGKGSGKKVWWKCKNGHSWTSRIPDRISGNGCPYCAGKRPIVGVNDLKTINPALAKEWNYNRNVKKPTDFMPNSGKKVWWICSKGHEWEATIDSRSRGNGCKYCAGQAVISGENDLKTLYPRIADEWDYELNAPLLPNQIMPGSGKKVWWKCRNGHSWCISPNNRTSQYSNCPFCSAERGTSFPEQAIYFYVSKIVPAINRYIIDGMEIDVYLPDLKLGIEYDGIYFHNSKSSIEREQRKNVMCKDKGIRLVRIKETRVFKENQKDVFYRKIGKNQITIEMVIEWILNIIASYGVLTSTIDVNTRRDDIEIYNKYISSEKEKSVAVHNPELLNEWDYNKNGKIMPTAISYGSKIRVWWICPLNHSYKAPVSNRTNVNMPTACPICAGQKILSGYNDLATKRPDLMREWNFELNELNPRIISPNSSKKVNWICPKGHHYTASITKRNYGRKCPVCAGKQINVGVNDLASRQPKLVEEWDYEKNSKLPTEYTEHSNKKVFWKCKFCNYSWQAEINQRVQGKYKCPKCRKK
;
A
#
# COMPACT_ATOMS: atom_id res chain seq x y z
N MET A 1 64.52 49.36 43.16
CA MET A 1 63.28 50.09 42.85
C MET A 1 62.94 49.89 41.38
N VAL A 2 61.70 49.56 41.05
CA VAL A 2 61.26 49.40 39.65
C VAL A 2 60.87 50.77 39.08
N SER A 3 61.37 51.15 37.90
CA SER A 3 60.88 52.33 37.16
C SER A 3 59.38 52.22 36.91
N ASN A 4 58.59 53.27 37.18
CA ASN A 4 57.11 53.23 37.19
C ASN A 4 56.51 52.21 38.19
N SER A 5 57.05 52.19 39.43
CA SER A 5 56.49 51.37 40.51
C SER A 5 55.03 51.72 40.82
N PHE A 6 54.31 50.76 41.39
CA PHE A 6 52.94 50.94 41.87
C PHE A 6 52.88 52.02 42.97
N TYR A 7 53.88 52.04 43.86
CA TYR A 7 54.00 53.08 44.88
C TYR A 7 54.07 54.50 44.30
N GLU A 8 54.96 54.72 43.32
CA GLU A 8 55.10 56.03 42.66
C GLU A 8 53.84 56.43 41.89
N TYR A 9 53.20 55.46 41.22
CA TYR A 9 51.91 55.70 40.57
C TYR A 9 50.85 56.19 41.57
N CYS A 10 50.71 55.49 42.71
CA CYS A 10 49.73 55.85 43.73
C CYS A 10 49.99 57.22 44.35
N LYS A 11 51.24 57.59 44.62
CA LYS A 11 51.58 58.92 45.14
C LYS A 11 51.08 60.06 44.25
N ASN A 12 51.17 59.87 42.94
CA ASN A 12 50.86 60.90 41.95
C ASN A 12 49.39 60.89 41.48
N ASN A 13 48.68 59.76 41.61
CA ASN A 13 47.33 59.59 41.02
C ASN A 13 46.25 59.21 42.04
N ASN A 14 46.55 58.29 42.98
CA ASN A 14 45.56 57.82 43.95
C ASN A 14 46.25 57.20 45.18
N LYS A 15 46.38 58.01 46.24
CA LYS A 15 47.02 57.59 47.51
C LYS A 15 46.16 56.60 48.31
N GLU A 16 44.85 56.54 48.08
CA GLU A 16 43.96 55.63 48.81
C GLU A 16 44.23 54.16 48.49
N LEU A 17 44.73 53.85 47.29
CA LEU A 17 45.11 52.48 46.92
C LEU A 17 46.23 51.92 47.79
N LEU A 18 47.16 52.75 48.28
CA LEU A 18 48.21 52.30 49.21
C LEU A 18 47.65 51.95 50.59
N LYS A 19 46.59 52.63 51.04
CA LYS A 19 45.92 52.32 52.32
C LYS A 19 45.23 50.96 52.29
N GLU A 20 44.88 50.48 51.10
CA GLU A 20 44.27 49.16 50.92
C GLU A 20 45.28 48.03 50.70
N TRP A 21 46.59 48.32 50.66
CA TRP A 21 47.62 47.28 50.54
C TRP A 21 47.72 46.47 51.83
N ASP A 22 47.64 45.13 51.73
CA ASP A 22 47.72 44.25 52.91
C ASP A 22 49.18 43.88 53.21
N CYS A 23 49.88 44.73 53.97
CA CYS A 23 51.30 44.52 54.33
C CYS A 23 51.54 43.22 55.11
N SER A 24 50.52 42.66 55.76
CA SER A 24 50.66 41.42 56.55
C SER A 24 50.64 40.15 55.69
N LYS A 25 50.10 40.23 54.47
CA LYS A 25 49.94 39.08 53.57
C LYS A 25 50.72 39.18 52.27
N ASN A 26 51.22 40.37 51.93
CA ASN A 26 52.09 40.55 50.78
C ASN A 26 53.55 40.40 51.20
N GLU A 27 54.27 39.53 50.50
CA GLU A 27 55.70 39.29 50.74
C GLU A 27 56.61 40.45 50.30
N LYS A 28 56.09 41.35 49.45
CA LYS A 28 56.86 42.42 48.81
C LYS A 28 56.15 43.75 48.94
N GLU A 29 56.94 44.81 48.95
CA GLU A 29 56.46 46.18 49.10
C GLU A 29 55.87 46.74 47.79
N PRO A 30 54.97 47.74 47.85
CA PRO A 30 54.44 48.43 46.66
C PRO A 30 55.52 49.00 45.72
N THR A 31 56.72 49.32 46.23
CA THR A 31 57.86 49.84 45.47
C THR A 31 58.53 48.78 44.59
N GLU A 32 58.28 47.50 44.85
CA GLU A 32 58.85 46.35 44.14
C GLU A 32 57.96 45.83 43.00
N TYR A 33 56.73 46.34 42.88
CA TYR A 33 55.82 46.01 41.79
C TYR A 33 55.71 47.18 40.81
N GLY A 34 55.75 46.90 39.51
CA GLY A 34 55.35 47.89 38.49
C GLY A 34 53.84 48.10 38.46
N LYS A 35 53.36 49.29 38.08
CA LYS A 35 51.92 49.61 37.97
C LYS A 35 51.15 48.66 37.03
N GLY A 36 51.83 48.05 36.06
CA GLY A 36 51.26 47.09 35.09
C GLY A 36 51.31 45.62 35.53
N SER A 37 51.74 45.32 36.76
CA SER A 37 52.03 43.94 37.19
C SER A 37 50.78 43.04 37.18
N GLY A 38 50.82 41.97 36.41
CA GLY A 38 49.76 40.95 36.35
C GLY A 38 49.69 40.00 37.56
N LYS A 39 50.59 40.14 38.53
CA LYS A 39 50.60 39.32 39.76
C LYS A 39 49.42 39.69 40.66
N LYS A 40 48.81 38.67 41.27
CA LYS A 40 47.77 38.87 42.29
C LYS A 40 48.44 39.14 43.63
N VAL A 41 48.05 40.25 44.25
CA VAL A 41 48.50 40.65 45.58
C VAL A 41 47.29 40.83 46.48
N TRP A 42 47.51 40.79 47.80
CA TRP A 42 46.49 40.93 48.82
C TRP A 42 46.13 42.39 49.06
N TRP A 43 44.83 42.63 49.19
CA TRP A 43 44.24 43.92 49.50
C TRP A 43 43.32 43.77 50.69
N LYS A 44 43.23 44.82 51.51
CA LYS A 44 42.34 44.90 52.67
C LYS A 44 41.58 46.23 52.62
N CYS A 45 40.25 46.18 52.64
CA CYS A 45 39.45 47.40 52.61
C CYS A 45 39.17 47.91 54.02
N LYS A 46 38.63 49.14 54.11
CA LYS A 46 38.21 49.77 55.38
C LYS A 46 37.22 48.95 56.22
N ASN A 47 36.42 48.09 55.59
CA ASN A 47 35.48 47.19 56.28
C ASN A 47 36.16 45.87 56.73
N GLY A 48 37.49 45.77 56.63
CA GLY A 48 38.27 44.61 57.07
C GLY A 48 38.32 43.42 56.11
N HIS A 49 37.59 43.46 54.99
CA HIS A 49 37.62 42.35 54.02
C HIS A 49 38.97 42.22 53.32
N SER A 50 39.47 41.00 53.21
CA SER A 50 40.75 40.67 52.56
C SER A 50 40.53 39.88 51.27
N TRP A 51 41.12 40.31 50.16
CA TRP A 51 41.02 39.63 48.85
C TRP A 51 42.27 39.78 48.01
N THR A 52 42.47 38.88 47.05
CA THR A 52 43.54 38.99 46.06
C THR A 52 43.02 39.62 44.76
N SER A 53 43.76 40.56 44.18
CA SER A 53 43.50 41.16 42.87
C SER A 53 44.81 41.55 42.18
N ARG A 54 44.80 41.69 40.84
CA ARG A 54 45.95 42.27 40.13
C ARG A 54 46.01 43.77 40.38
N ILE A 55 47.22 44.34 40.30
CA ILE A 55 47.44 45.78 40.47
C ILE A 55 46.71 46.61 39.40
N PRO A 56 46.80 46.28 38.09
CA PRO A 56 46.05 46.98 37.04
C PRO A 56 44.54 46.99 37.29
N ASP A 57 43.96 45.88 37.76
CA ASP A 57 42.51 45.80 38.02
C ASP A 57 42.09 46.80 39.11
N ARG A 58 42.93 47.00 40.13
CA ARG A 58 42.70 48.00 41.19
C ARG A 58 42.82 49.43 40.66
N ILE A 59 43.83 49.67 39.81
CA ILE A 59 44.04 50.97 39.15
C ILE A 59 42.84 51.33 38.27
N SER A 60 42.28 50.35 37.55
CA SER A 60 41.06 50.52 36.74
C SER A 60 39.77 50.67 37.56
N GLY A 61 39.84 50.75 38.89
CA GLY A 61 38.70 51.02 39.76
C GLY A 61 37.97 49.80 40.32
N ASN A 62 38.46 48.57 40.12
CA ASN A 62 37.86 47.40 40.76
C ASN A 62 38.19 47.42 42.27
N GLY A 63 37.19 47.74 43.10
CA GLY A 63 37.31 47.76 44.55
C GLY A 63 37.13 46.39 45.22
N CYS A 64 36.83 46.41 46.51
CA CYS A 64 36.57 45.21 47.30
C CYS A 64 35.37 44.41 46.77
N PRO A 65 35.55 43.14 46.37
CA PRO A 65 34.48 42.33 45.81
C PRO A 65 33.42 41.95 46.84
N TYR A 66 33.74 41.96 48.14
CA TYR A 66 32.76 41.74 49.21
C TYR A 66 31.87 42.97 49.39
N CYS A 67 32.46 44.17 49.47
CA CYS A 67 31.71 45.43 49.57
C CYS A 67 30.84 45.69 48.33
N ALA A 68 31.33 45.29 47.15
CA ALA A 68 30.59 45.40 45.90
C ALA A 68 29.50 44.33 45.72
N GLY A 69 29.27 43.46 46.72
CA GLY A 69 28.27 42.39 46.65
C GLY A 69 28.56 41.34 45.57
N LYS A 70 29.84 41.16 45.20
CA LYS A 70 30.31 40.17 44.21
C LYS A 70 30.81 38.87 44.84
N ARG A 71 30.96 38.84 46.17
CA ARG A 71 31.36 37.66 46.97
C ARG A 71 30.46 37.53 48.20
N PRO A 72 30.17 36.29 48.64
CA PRO A 72 29.38 36.05 49.83
C PRO A 72 30.14 36.45 51.09
N ILE A 73 29.40 37.06 52.01
CA ILE A 73 29.75 37.36 53.39
C ILE A 73 28.76 36.57 54.24
N VAL A 74 29.28 35.60 54.99
CA VAL A 74 28.47 34.71 55.83
C VAL A 74 27.69 35.53 56.86
N GLY A 75 26.39 35.29 56.96
CA GLY A 75 25.48 36.01 57.86
C GLY A 75 24.95 37.34 57.30
N VAL A 76 25.36 37.74 56.08
CA VAL A 76 24.93 39.03 55.49
C VAL A 76 24.25 38.82 54.14
N ASN A 77 24.96 38.26 53.15
CA ASN A 77 24.47 38.18 51.77
C ASN A 77 24.71 36.81 51.10
N ASP A 78 25.11 35.81 51.88
CA ASP A 78 25.20 34.43 51.42
C ASP A 78 23.82 33.78 51.22
N LEU A 79 23.77 32.71 50.44
CA LEU A 79 22.53 32.02 50.08
C LEU A 79 21.74 31.54 51.31
N LYS A 80 22.40 31.07 52.36
CA LYS A 80 21.70 30.55 53.55
C LYS A 80 21.02 31.68 54.32
N THR A 81 21.70 32.81 54.45
CA THR A 81 21.15 33.99 55.12
C THR A 81 20.00 34.60 54.33
N ILE A 82 20.17 34.79 53.02
CA ILE A 82 19.14 35.44 52.19
C ILE A 82 17.94 34.51 51.91
N ASN A 83 18.18 33.21 51.73
CA ASN A 83 17.14 32.24 51.43
C ASN A 83 17.27 30.97 52.31
N PRO A 84 16.91 31.06 53.60
CA PRO A 84 17.05 29.95 54.55
C PRO A 84 16.14 28.77 54.21
N ALA A 85 14.98 29.02 53.58
CA ALA A 85 14.10 27.96 53.11
C ALA A 85 14.77 27.15 51.98
N LEU A 86 15.33 27.83 50.98
CA LEU A 86 16.03 27.17 49.88
C LEU A 86 17.28 26.42 50.36
N ALA A 87 18.00 26.94 51.36
CA ALA A 87 19.16 26.25 51.93
C ALA A 87 18.81 24.91 52.60
N LYS A 88 17.56 24.67 52.99
CA LYS A 88 17.07 23.35 53.46
C LYS A 88 17.00 22.32 52.34
N GLU A 89 16.84 22.76 51.09
CA GLU A 89 16.82 21.89 49.92
C GLU A 89 18.23 21.59 49.37
N TRP A 90 19.29 22.04 50.03
CA TRP A 90 20.66 21.75 49.62
C TRP A 90 21.02 20.28 49.87
N ASN A 91 21.53 19.57 48.86
CA ASN A 91 22.00 18.20 49.05
C ASN A 91 23.44 18.19 49.60
N TYR A 92 23.58 18.13 50.93
CA TYR A 92 24.88 18.14 51.61
C TYR A 92 25.74 16.89 51.36
N ASN A 93 25.15 15.78 50.94
CA ASN A 93 25.88 14.55 50.63
C ASN A 93 26.54 14.60 49.24
N ARG A 94 25.98 15.41 48.33
CA ARG A 94 26.44 15.49 46.93
C ARG A 94 27.21 16.76 46.59
N ASN A 95 27.17 17.75 47.46
CA ASN A 95 27.90 19.00 47.29
C ASN A 95 29.01 19.12 48.34
N VAL A 96 30.23 19.36 47.88
CA VAL A 96 31.39 19.60 48.77
C VAL A 96 31.28 20.96 49.46
N LYS A 97 30.75 21.98 48.77
CA LYS A 97 30.60 23.34 49.30
C LYS A 97 29.24 23.55 49.98
N LYS A 98 29.19 24.48 50.92
CA LYS A 98 28.01 24.83 51.70
C LYS A 98 27.25 25.97 51.01
N PRO A 99 25.93 26.14 51.27
CA PRO A 99 25.17 27.30 50.79
C PRO A 99 25.84 28.65 51.12
N THR A 100 26.49 28.74 52.28
CA THR A 100 27.20 29.95 52.76
C THR A 100 28.37 30.37 51.86
N ASP A 101 28.86 29.48 51.00
CA ASP A 101 29.96 29.75 50.07
C ASP A 101 29.50 30.42 48.76
N PHE A 102 28.20 30.68 48.63
CA PHE A 102 27.59 31.20 47.40
C PHE A 102 26.62 32.35 47.67
N MET A 103 26.48 33.22 46.67
CA MET A 103 25.41 34.23 46.62
C MET A 103 24.16 33.65 45.93
N PRO A 104 22.95 34.17 46.22
CA PRO A 104 21.71 33.71 45.61
C PRO A 104 21.66 33.77 44.07
N ASN A 105 22.33 34.74 43.45
CA ASN A 105 22.39 34.92 42.00
C ASN A 105 23.52 34.13 41.32
N SER A 106 24.12 33.15 42.02
CA SER A 106 25.21 32.35 41.47
C SER A 106 24.73 31.43 40.34
N GLY A 107 25.39 31.53 39.17
CA GLY A 107 25.15 30.63 38.03
C GLY A 107 25.70 29.21 38.20
N LYS A 108 26.26 28.86 39.36
CA LYS A 108 26.81 27.51 39.62
C LYS A 108 25.69 26.48 39.76
N LYS A 109 25.82 25.35 39.05
CA LYS A 109 24.97 24.16 39.25
C LYS A 109 25.45 23.40 40.47
N VAL A 110 24.49 23.01 41.31
CA VAL A 110 24.68 22.23 42.53
C VAL A 110 23.54 21.24 42.67
N TRP A 111 23.73 20.22 43.50
CA TRP A 111 22.69 19.22 43.78
C TRP A 111 21.68 19.73 44.81
N TRP A 112 20.40 19.58 44.48
CA TRP A 112 19.27 19.88 45.34
C TRP A 112 18.54 18.60 45.71
N ILE A 113 17.86 18.60 46.86
CA ILE A 113 16.96 17.54 47.30
C ILE A 113 15.68 18.17 47.84
N CYS A 114 14.51 17.74 47.35
CA CYS A 114 13.23 18.26 47.83
C CYS A 114 12.69 17.40 48.98
N SER A 115 11.60 17.85 49.62
CA SER A 115 10.95 17.12 50.72
C SER A 115 10.42 15.73 50.36
N LYS A 116 10.17 15.47 49.06
CA LYS A 116 9.80 14.13 48.55
C LYS A 116 11.01 13.24 48.22
N GLY A 117 12.24 13.70 48.48
CA GLY A 117 13.47 12.95 48.26
C GLY A 117 14.03 13.00 46.84
N HIS A 118 13.42 13.74 45.92
CA HIS A 118 13.97 13.86 44.56
C HIS A 118 15.26 14.65 44.54
N GLU A 119 16.30 14.12 43.88
CA GLU A 119 17.57 14.80 43.70
C GLU A 119 17.76 15.33 42.27
N TRP A 120 18.19 16.58 42.11
CA TRP A 120 18.50 17.14 40.79
C TRP A 120 19.56 18.24 40.83
N GLU A 121 20.23 18.45 39.70
CA GLU A 121 21.09 19.61 39.51
C GLU A 121 20.31 20.80 38.95
N ALA A 122 20.52 21.97 39.54
CA ALA A 122 20.04 23.24 39.05
C ALA A 122 20.99 24.37 39.47
N THR A 123 20.96 25.50 38.77
CA THR A 123 21.73 26.67 39.17
C THR A 123 21.13 27.31 40.42
N ILE A 124 21.97 27.83 41.31
CA ILE A 124 21.55 28.54 42.52
C ILE A 124 20.64 29.73 42.17
N ASP A 125 21.00 30.46 41.11
CA ASP A 125 20.23 31.56 40.57
C ASP A 125 18.80 31.17 40.13
N SER A 126 18.65 30.09 39.35
CA SER A 126 17.33 29.60 38.92
C SER A 126 16.45 29.21 40.11
N ARG A 127 17.04 28.53 41.09
CA ARG A 127 16.36 28.11 42.32
C ARG A 127 15.97 29.31 43.20
N SER A 128 16.84 30.32 43.30
CA SER A 128 16.58 31.55 44.03
C SER A 128 15.46 32.38 43.40
N ARG A 129 15.23 32.28 42.08
CA ARG A 129 14.07 32.86 41.38
C ARG A 129 12.77 32.06 41.55
N GLY A 130 12.77 30.98 42.33
CA GLY A 130 11.57 30.19 42.63
C GLY A 130 11.32 28.98 41.72
N ASN A 131 12.25 28.60 40.83
CA ASN A 131 12.07 27.40 40.02
C ASN A 131 12.19 26.15 40.88
N GLY A 132 11.09 25.42 41.05
CA GLY A 132 10.89 24.27 41.92
C GLY A 132 11.66 22.99 41.57
N CYS A 133 11.36 21.90 42.28
CA CYS A 133 11.82 20.56 41.93
C CYS A 133 11.17 20.13 40.60
N LYS A 134 12.00 19.82 39.59
CA LYS A 134 11.52 19.44 38.25
C LYS A 134 10.65 18.17 38.26
N TYR A 135 10.87 17.25 39.19
CA TYR A 135 10.06 16.03 39.32
C TYR A 135 8.68 16.36 39.91
N CYS A 136 8.63 17.15 41.00
CA CYS A 136 7.36 17.58 41.60
C CYS A 136 6.53 18.45 40.64
N ALA A 137 7.19 19.23 39.78
CA ALA A 137 6.53 20.04 38.75
C ALA A 137 6.08 19.24 37.51
N GLY A 138 6.32 17.91 37.47
CA GLY A 138 6.00 17.09 36.31
C GLY A 138 6.82 17.43 35.05
N GLN A 139 8.01 18.00 35.24
CA GLN A 139 8.94 18.37 34.16
C GLN A 139 10.06 17.33 33.97
N ALA A 140 10.10 16.29 34.80
CA ALA A 140 11.05 15.19 34.71
C ALA A 140 10.37 13.85 34.96
N VAL A 141 10.91 12.81 34.33
CA VAL A 141 10.39 11.43 34.40
C VAL A 141 10.67 10.83 35.78
N ILE A 142 9.63 10.22 36.35
CA ILE A 142 9.66 9.33 37.50
C ILE A 142 9.14 7.98 37.00
N SER A 143 10.04 7.02 36.84
CA SER A 143 9.71 5.67 36.37
C SER A 143 8.76 5.00 37.35
N GLY A 144 7.65 4.47 36.85
CA GLY A 144 6.57 3.85 37.63
C GLY A 144 5.48 4.83 38.07
N GLU A 145 5.60 6.13 37.78
CA GLU A 145 4.61 7.14 38.20
C GLU A 145 4.10 7.96 37.00
N ASN A 146 4.99 8.70 36.32
CA ASN A 146 4.60 9.67 35.29
C ASN A 146 5.21 9.40 33.91
N ASP A 147 5.84 8.24 33.74
CA ASP A 147 6.42 7.80 32.48
C ASP A 147 5.37 7.27 31.49
N LEU A 148 5.76 7.19 30.22
CA LEU A 148 4.89 6.76 29.13
C LEU A 148 4.38 5.33 29.31
N LYS A 149 5.22 4.40 29.81
CA LYS A 149 4.81 3.00 30.00
C LYS A 149 3.71 2.87 31.04
N THR A 150 3.87 3.56 32.17
CA THR A 150 2.93 3.53 33.28
C THR A 150 1.59 4.17 32.91
N LEU A 151 1.63 5.37 32.29
CA LEU A 151 0.41 6.12 31.99
C LEU A 151 -0.30 5.66 30.71
N TYR A 152 0.42 5.17 29.71
CA TYR A 152 -0.13 4.77 28.41
C TYR A 152 0.42 3.41 27.93
N PRO A 153 0.11 2.30 28.64
CA PRO A 153 0.68 0.99 28.35
C PRO A 153 0.42 0.53 26.91
N ARG A 154 -0.80 0.76 26.39
CA ARG A 154 -1.16 0.42 25.00
C ARG A 154 -0.36 1.17 23.94
N ILE A 155 0.06 2.40 24.23
CA ILE A 155 0.91 3.19 23.31
C ILE A 155 2.35 2.72 23.44
N ALA A 156 2.81 2.43 24.66
CA ALA A 156 4.13 1.88 24.92
C ALA A 156 4.34 0.48 24.30
N ASP A 157 3.28 -0.31 24.11
CA ASP A 157 3.32 -1.59 23.37
C ASP A 157 3.76 -1.41 21.91
N GLU A 158 3.55 -0.22 21.34
CA GLU A 158 3.98 0.11 19.98
C GLU A 158 5.37 0.75 19.94
N TRP A 159 6.15 0.69 21.02
CA TRP A 159 7.51 1.22 21.03
C TRP A 159 8.46 0.34 20.20
N ASP A 160 9.25 0.97 19.32
CA ASP A 160 10.30 0.25 18.62
C ASP A 160 11.57 0.17 19.51
N TYR A 161 11.80 -0.97 20.16
CA TYR A 161 12.91 -1.14 21.10
C TYR A 161 14.29 -1.12 20.42
N GLU A 162 14.37 -1.55 19.16
CA GLU A 162 15.63 -1.59 18.42
C GLU A 162 16.03 -0.18 17.97
N LEU A 163 15.11 0.55 17.33
CA LEU A 163 15.38 1.87 16.77
C LEU A 163 15.47 2.98 17.84
N ASN A 164 14.95 2.75 19.04
CA ASN A 164 15.04 3.71 20.14
C ASN A 164 16.13 3.37 21.17
N ALA A 165 16.82 2.23 21.04
CA ALA A 165 17.85 1.85 22.01
C ALA A 165 18.91 2.96 22.17
N PRO A 166 19.35 3.26 23.42
CA PRO A 166 19.02 2.60 24.69
C PRO A 166 17.79 3.19 25.43
N LEU A 167 17.02 4.08 24.81
CA LEU A 167 15.89 4.75 25.45
C LEU A 167 14.66 3.83 25.58
N LEU A 168 14.14 3.73 26.79
CA LEU A 168 12.95 2.92 27.10
C LEU A 168 11.70 3.77 27.35
N PRO A 169 10.48 3.21 27.17
CA PRO A 169 9.22 3.89 27.45
C PRO A 169 9.08 4.40 28.89
N ASN A 170 9.71 3.74 29.88
CA ASN A 170 9.70 4.18 31.28
C ASN A 170 10.67 5.32 31.59
N GLN A 171 11.43 5.79 30.60
CA GLN A 171 12.42 6.86 30.71
C GLN A 171 11.99 8.13 29.96
N ILE A 172 10.74 8.21 29.51
CA ILE A 172 10.20 9.37 28.79
C ILE A 172 8.77 9.68 29.24
N MET A 173 8.42 10.96 29.28
CA MET A 173 7.06 11.39 29.63
C MET A 173 6.15 11.37 28.39
N PRO A 174 4.83 11.14 28.56
CA PRO A 174 3.84 11.26 27.49
C PRO A 174 3.86 12.60 26.78
N GLY A 175 4.06 13.71 27.50
CA GLY A 175 4.10 15.07 26.93
C GLY A 175 5.42 15.43 26.24
N SER A 176 6.36 14.51 26.11
CA SER A 176 7.67 14.80 25.52
C SER A 176 7.55 15.13 24.03
N GLY A 177 8.22 16.22 23.61
CA GLY A 177 8.38 16.59 22.20
C GLY A 177 9.49 15.82 21.47
N LYS A 178 10.27 14.98 22.17
CA LYS A 178 11.33 14.17 21.56
C LYS A 178 10.72 13.18 20.57
N LYS A 179 11.19 13.19 19.32
CA LYS A 179 10.78 12.20 18.31
C LYS A 179 11.39 10.84 18.65
N VAL A 180 10.55 9.80 18.60
CA VAL A 180 10.90 8.39 18.85
C VAL A 180 10.24 7.53 17.79
N TRP A 181 10.75 6.32 17.62
CA TRP A 181 10.23 5.34 16.67
C TRP A 181 9.12 4.51 17.30
N TRP A 182 8.07 4.28 16.53
CA TRP A 182 6.95 3.42 16.90
C TRP A 182 6.81 2.33 15.86
N LYS A 183 6.44 1.14 16.30
CA LYS A 183 6.17 -0.02 15.47
C LYS A 183 4.78 -0.53 15.79
N CYS A 184 3.87 -0.48 14.82
CA CYS A 184 2.51 -0.96 15.03
C CYS A 184 2.47 -2.49 14.93
N ARG A 185 1.34 -3.08 15.34
CA ARG A 185 1.09 -4.52 15.20
C ARG A 185 1.20 -5.06 13.78
N ASN A 186 1.04 -4.20 12.77
CA ASN A 186 1.19 -4.55 11.36
C ASN A 186 2.64 -4.39 10.84
N GLY A 187 3.62 -4.20 11.74
CA GLY A 187 5.06 -4.17 11.42
C GLY A 187 5.60 -2.82 10.93
N HIS A 188 4.75 -1.84 10.62
CA HIS A 188 5.23 -0.55 10.13
C HIS A 188 5.91 0.27 11.21
N SER A 189 7.02 0.91 10.85
CA SER A 189 7.76 1.82 11.74
C SER A 189 7.58 3.27 11.32
N TRP A 190 7.32 4.17 12.26
CA TRP A 190 7.24 5.62 12.00
C TRP A 190 7.79 6.45 13.16
N CYS A 191 8.28 7.65 12.85
CA CYS A 191 8.93 8.52 13.81
C CYS A 191 8.05 9.73 14.16
N ILE A 192 7.58 9.80 15.41
CA ILE A 192 6.80 10.94 15.93
C ILE A 192 6.98 11.06 17.45
N SER A 193 6.66 12.21 18.05
CA SER A 193 6.78 12.41 19.49
C SER A 193 5.70 11.69 20.30
N PRO A 194 5.98 11.25 21.55
CA PRO A 194 4.96 10.76 22.48
C PRO A 194 3.80 11.72 22.68
N ASN A 195 4.07 13.03 22.72
CA ASN A 195 3.03 14.03 22.90
C ASN A 195 1.95 13.97 21.82
N ASN A 196 2.35 13.79 20.55
CA ASN A 196 1.40 13.65 19.44
C ASN A 196 0.64 12.32 19.50
N ARG A 197 1.27 11.27 20.03
CA ARG A 197 0.62 9.95 20.21
C ARG A 197 -0.45 10.00 21.30
N THR A 198 -0.19 10.69 22.41
CA THR A 198 -1.07 10.68 23.59
C THR A 198 -2.14 11.77 23.56
N SER A 199 -1.85 12.95 22.98
CA SER A 199 -2.82 14.07 22.92
C SER A 199 -3.70 14.06 21.66
N GLN A 200 -3.16 13.66 20.51
CA GLN A 200 -3.88 13.67 19.22
C GLN A 200 -4.29 12.28 18.74
N TYR A 201 -3.94 11.21 19.48
CA TYR A 201 -4.19 9.82 19.09
C TYR A 201 -3.72 9.50 17.67
N SER A 202 -2.54 10.00 17.30
CA SER A 202 -1.95 9.76 15.98
C SER A 202 -1.61 8.28 15.79
N ASN A 203 -2.49 7.56 15.08
CA ASN A 203 -2.30 6.15 14.72
C ASN A 203 -1.23 5.97 13.64
N CYS A 204 -0.82 4.72 13.39
CA CYS A 204 0.10 4.38 12.32
C CYS A 204 -0.35 4.99 10.97
N PRO A 205 0.46 5.87 10.34
CA PRO A 205 0.06 6.58 9.13
C PRO A 205 -0.10 5.64 7.94
N PHE A 206 0.67 4.54 7.90
CA PHE A 206 0.58 3.52 6.85
C PHE A 206 -0.71 2.72 6.95
N CYS A 207 -1.08 2.26 8.15
CA CYS A 207 -2.37 1.59 8.37
C CYS A 207 -3.55 2.52 8.11
N SER A 208 -3.43 3.80 8.47
CA SER A 208 -4.44 4.81 8.17
C SER A 208 -4.54 5.09 6.67
N ALA A 209 -3.42 5.04 5.94
CA ALA A 209 -3.39 5.25 4.50
C ALA A 209 -4.09 4.11 3.75
N GLU A 210 -3.83 2.85 4.10
CA GLU A 210 -4.48 1.68 3.49
C GLU A 210 -6.00 1.64 3.80
N ARG A 211 -6.42 2.11 4.99
CA ARG A 211 -7.85 2.22 5.35
C ARG A 211 -8.55 3.40 4.70
N GLY A 212 -7.80 4.44 4.33
CA GLY A 212 -8.32 5.71 3.81
C GLY A 212 -8.39 5.80 2.29
N THR A 213 -8.02 4.75 1.55
CA THR A 213 -8.13 4.74 0.09
C THR A 213 -8.74 3.44 -0.43
N SER A 214 -9.53 3.54 -1.50
CA SER A 214 -10.24 2.41 -2.12
C SER A 214 -9.60 1.95 -3.43
N PHE A 215 -9.85 0.70 -3.85
CA PHE A 215 -9.37 0.21 -5.16
C PHE A 215 -9.80 1.11 -6.32
N PRO A 216 -11.05 1.63 -6.39
CA PRO A 216 -11.44 2.61 -7.39
C PRO A 216 -10.56 3.86 -7.47
N GLU A 217 -10.24 4.50 -6.33
CA GLU A 217 -9.36 5.67 -6.29
C GLU A 217 -7.97 5.35 -6.84
N GLN A 218 -7.40 4.22 -6.40
CA GLN A 218 -6.09 3.77 -6.82
C GLN A 218 -6.06 3.38 -8.30
N ALA A 219 -7.15 2.79 -8.81
CA ALA A 219 -7.29 2.49 -10.23
C ALA A 219 -7.37 3.77 -11.07
N ILE A 220 -8.16 4.77 -10.65
CA ILE A 220 -8.24 6.07 -11.33
C ILE A 220 -6.85 6.73 -11.36
N TYR A 221 -6.18 6.82 -10.22
CA TYR A 221 -4.83 7.37 -10.12
C TYR A 221 -3.85 6.63 -11.03
N PHE A 222 -3.89 5.30 -11.05
CA PHE A 222 -3.01 4.46 -11.85
C PHE A 222 -3.11 4.75 -13.35
N TYR A 223 -4.31 4.86 -13.91
CA TYR A 223 -4.46 5.13 -15.35
C TYR A 223 -4.18 6.59 -15.69
N VAL A 224 -4.64 7.52 -14.87
CA VAL A 224 -4.45 8.96 -15.14
C VAL A 224 -2.97 9.36 -15.03
N SER A 225 -2.23 8.79 -14.08
CA SER A 225 -0.78 9.06 -13.94
C SER A 225 0.07 8.57 -15.12
N LYS A 226 -0.46 7.72 -16.00
CA LYS A 226 0.23 7.28 -17.23
C LYS A 226 0.18 8.33 -18.35
N ILE A 227 -0.73 9.29 -18.28
CA ILE A 227 -0.97 10.28 -19.34
C ILE A 227 -0.56 11.70 -18.92
N VAL A 228 -0.75 12.05 -17.65
CA VAL A 228 -0.41 13.36 -17.11
C VAL A 228 0.15 13.23 -15.70
N PRO A 229 1.02 14.15 -15.26
CA PRO A 229 1.42 14.23 -13.86
C PRO A 229 0.21 14.28 -12.93
N ALA A 230 0.15 13.32 -12.00
CA ALA A 230 -0.95 13.18 -11.06
C ALA A 230 -0.42 13.00 -9.65
N ILE A 231 -1.11 13.60 -8.69
CA ILE A 231 -0.82 13.52 -7.26
C ILE A 231 -1.99 12.80 -6.59
N ASN A 232 -1.69 11.73 -5.86
CA ASN A 232 -2.67 11.01 -5.06
C ASN A 232 -2.78 11.66 -3.67
N ARG A 233 -3.98 11.77 -3.10
CA ARG A 233 -4.25 12.35 -1.77
C ARG A 233 -3.68 13.76 -1.60
N TYR A 234 -3.94 14.63 -2.58
CA TYR A 234 -3.42 15.99 -2.59
C TYR A 234 -4.11 16.84 -1.51
N ILE A 235 -3.33 17.35 -0.54
CA ILE A 235 -3.85 18.19 0.55
C ILE A 235 -3.63 19.66 0.21
N ILE A 236 -4.72 20.43 0.22
CA ILE A 236 -4.72 21.89 0.05
C ILE A 236 -5.60 22.53 1.11
N ASP A 237 -5.06 23.51 1.85
CA ASP A 237 -5.72 24.20 2.97
C ASP A 237 -6.40 23.24 3.98
N GLY A 238 -5.74 22.11 4.27
CA GLY A 238 -6.22 21.09 5.20
C GLY A 238 -7.33 20.19 4.65
N MET A 239 -7.71 20.33 3.37
CA MET A 239 -8.66 19.46 2.68
C MET A 239 -7.96 18.57 1.66
N GLU A 240 -8.29 17.29 1.69
CA GLU A 240 -7.76 16.27 0.77
C GLU A 240 -8.60 16.20 -0.52
N ILE A 241 -7.93 16.10 -1.67
CA ILE A 241 -8.47 15.73 -2.98
C ILE A 241 -7.90 14.36 -3.35
N ASP A 242 -8.75 13.38 -3.68
CA ASP A 242 -8.30 12.00 -3.88
C ASP A 242 -7.26 11.87 -5.00
N VAL A 243 -7.50 12.50 -6.16
CA VAL A 243 -6.53 12.62 -7.25
C VAL A 243 -6.51 14.04 -7.80
N TYR A 244 -5.34 14.66 -7.87
CA TYR A 244 -5.15 16.00 -8.43
C TYR A 244 -4.18 16.00 -9.61
N LEU A 245 -4.55 16.69 -10.68
CA LEU A 245 -3.78 16.86 -11.92
C LEU A 245 -3.34 18.33 -12.01
N PRO A 246 -2.11 18.66 -11.59
CA PRO A 246 -1.67 20.05 -11.45
C PRO A 246 -1.75 20.84 -12.76
N ASP A 247 -1.26 20.25 -13.87
CA ASP A 247 -1.16 20.91 -15.17
C ASP A 247 -2.53 21.25 -15.75
N LEU A 248 -3.56 20.47 -15.41
CA LEU A 248 -4.93 20.67 -15.87
C LEU A 248 -5.78 21.46 -14.87
N LYS A 249 -5.25 21.73 -13.67
CA LYS A 249 -6.01 22.20 -12.50
C LYS A 249 -7.31 21.40 -12.30
N LEU A 250 -7.22 20.08 -12.42
CA LEU A 250 -8.35 19.15 -12.33
C LEU A 250 -8.21 18.28 -11.08
N GLY A 251 -9.19 18.35 -10.19
CA GLY A 251 -9.34 17.45 -9.05
C GLY A 251 -10.40 16.38 -9.35
N ILE A 252 -10.16 15.16 -8.90
CA ILE A 252 -11.06 14.01 -9.03
C ILE A 252 -11.33 13.46 -7.63
N GLU A 253 -12.60 13.30 -7.30
CA GLU A 253 -13.09 12.74 -6.03
C GLU A 253 -13.86 11.45 -6.27
N TYR A 254 -13.55 10.42 -5.50
CA TYR A 254 -14.25 9.16 -5.51
C TYR A 254 -15.02 8.94 -4.21
N ASP A 255 -16.33 8.95 -4.37
CA ASP A 255 -17.30 9.06 -3.31
C ASP A 255 -17.97 7.69 -3.10
N GLY A 256 -17.38 6.87 -2.24
CA GLY A 256 -17.91 5.54 -1.90
C GLY A 256 -19.29 5.57 -1.22
N ILE A 257 -20.09 4.52 -1.40
CA ILE A 257 -21.54 4.55 -1.09
C ILE A 257 -21.91 4.89 0.36
N TYR A 258 -21.02 4.59 1.31
CA TYR A 258 -21.26 4.77 2.74
C TYR A 258 -21.13 6.24 3.20
N PHE A 259 -20.64 7.13 2.34
CA PHE A 259 -20.28 8.50 2.72
C PHE A 259 -21.31 9.58 2.34
N HIS A 260 -22.51 9.24 1.85
CA HIS A 260 -23.36 10.21 1.10
C HIS A 260 -24.68 10.68 1.71
N ASN A 261 -25.01 10.37 2.96
CA ASN A 261 -26.35 10.70 3.48
C ASN A 261 -26.38 11.49 4.80
N SER A 262 -25.23 11.90 5.36
CA SER A 262 -25.22 12.73 6.57
C SER A 262 -25.15 14.23 6.21
N LYS A 263 -25.79 15.06 7.04
CA LYS A 263 -25.70 16.53 6.95
C LYS A 263 -24.25 17.01 6.96
N SER A 264 -23.41 16.43 7.82
CA SER A 264 -21.97 16.74 7.92
C SER A 264 -21.17 16.41 6.66
N SER A 265 -21.55 15.36 5.93
CA SER A 265 -20.89 15.00 4.66
C SER A 265 -21.22 16.00 3.57
N ILE A 266 -22.50 16.39 3.47
CA ILE A 266 -22.96 17.40 2.51
C ILE A 266 -22.28 18.75 2.77
N GLU A 267 -22.18 19.19 4.03
CA GLU A 267 -21.47 20.42 4.41
C GLU A 267 -19.96 20.37 4.09
N ARG A 268 -19.33 19.20 4.23
CA ARG A 268 -17.91 19.00 3.86
C ARG A 268 -17.72 19.04 2.34
N GLU A 269 -18.61 18.39 1.59
CA GLU A 269 -18.61 18.44 0.12
C GLU A 269 -18.75 19.88 -0.38
N GLN A 270 -19.72 20.64 0.15
CA GLN A 270 -19.92 22.04 -0.21
C GLN A 270 -18.69 22.90 0.06
N ARG A 271 -18.06 22.75 1.24
CA ARG A 271 -16.81 23.47 1.56
C ARG A 271 -15.68 23.13 0.59
N LYS A 272 -15.56 21.86 0.20
CA LYS A 272 -14.54 21.43 -0.77
C LYS A 272 -14.80 22.02 -2.17
N ASN A 273 -16.07 22.07 -2.60
CA ASN A 273 -16.46 22.67 -3.88
C ASN A 273 -16.12 24.17 -3.93
N VAL A 274 -16.44 24.91 -2.85
CA VAL A 274 -16.11 26.35 -2.73
C VAL A 274 -14.59 26.54 -2.77
N MET A 275 -13.84 25.79 -1.96
CA MET A 275 -12.38 25.90 -1.95
C MET A 275 -11.74 25.59 -3.31
N CYS A 276 -12.16 24.51 -3.98
CA CYS A 276 -11.61 24.17 -5.30
C CYS A 276 -11.90 25.29 -6.30
N LYS A 277 -13.12 25.84 -6.30
CA LYS A 277 -13.50 26.97 -7.15
C LYS A 277 -12.62 28.20 -6.88
N ASP A 278 -12.40 28.56 -5.62
CA ASP A 278 -11.57 29.71 -5.23
C ASP A 278 -10.11 29.55 -5.66
N LYS A 279 -9.61 28.30 -5.70
CA LYS A 279 -8.25 27.98 -6.17
C LYS A 279 -8.17 27.77 -7.69
N GLY A 280 -9.28 27.94 -8.42
CA GLY A 280 -9.34 27.71 -9.86
C GLY A 280 -9.15 26.24 -10.26
N ILE A 281 -9.51 25.32 -9.36
CA ILE A 281 -9.48 23.87 -9.58
C ILE A 281 -10.88 23.41 -10.00
N ARG A 282 -11.02 22.81 -11.18
CA ARG A 282 -12.25 22.10 -11.55
C ARG A 282 -12.29 20.79 -10.78
N LEU A 283 -13.35 20.56 -10.01
CA LEU A 283 -13.52 19.32 -9.24
C LEU A 283 -14.58 18.44 -9.91
N VAL A 284 -14.22 17.23 -10.32
CA VAL A 284 -15.14 16.21 -10.81
C VAL A 284 -15.32 15.11 -9.76
N ARG A 285 -16.52 14.52 -9.68
CA ARG A 285 -16.92 13.66 -8.56
C ARG A 285 -17.61 12.39 -9.04
N ILE A 286 -17.20 11.24 -8.52
CA ILE A 286 -17.76 9.93 -8.84
C ILE A 286 -18.51 9.40 -7.63
N LYS A 287 -19.84 9.41 -7.65
CA LYS A 287 -20.68 8.98 -6.52
C LYS A 287 -21.21 7.57 -6.69
N GLU A 288 -20.92 6.67 -5.76
CA GLU A 288 -21.53 5.34 -5.77
C GLU A 288 -23.00 5.36 -5.34
N THR A 289 -23.84 4.60 -6.05
CA THR A 289 -25.29 4.53 -5.78
C THR A 289 -25.82 3.10 -5.85
N ARG A 290 -26.90 2.78 -5.12
CA ARG A 290 -27.62 1.49 -5.30
C ARG A 290 -28.66 1.56 -6.42
N VAL A 291 -29.14 2.76 -6.73
CA VAL A 291 -30.17 3.03 -7.73
C VAL A 291 -29.55 3.78 -8.91
N PHE A 292 -30.14 3.63 -10.09
CA PHE A 292 -29.73 4.41 -11.24
C PHE A 292 -29.99 5.91 -10.99
N LYS A 293 -29.05 6.75 -11.41
CA LYS A 293 -29.16 8.21 -11.41
C LYS A 293 -28.49 8.73 -12.68
N GLU A 294 -29.05 9.80 -13.24
CA GLU A 294 -28.48 10.46 -14.42
C GLU A 294 -27.24 11.26 -14.03
N ASN A 295 -26.22 11.20 -14.89
CA ASN A 295 -24.98 11.94 -14.71
C ASN A 295 -25.22 13.45 -14.88
N GLN A 296 -24.43 14.24 -14.17
CA GLN A 296 -24.39 15.69 -14.28
C GLN A 296 -23.02 16.11 -14.84
N LYS A 297 -22.87 17.39 -15.22
CA LYS A 297 -21.68 17.92 -15.92
C LYS A 297 -20.35 17.47 -15.30
N ASP A 298 -20.22 17.57 -13.98
CA ASP A 298 -18.99 17.23 -13.24
C ASP A 298 -19.24 16.09 -12.21
N VAL A 299 -20.38 15.40 -12.31
CA VAL A 299 -20.75 14.32 -11.37
C VAL A 299 -21.16 13.07 -12.14
N PHE A 300 -20.44 11.98 -11.91
CA PHE A 300 -20.74 10.66 -12.46
C PHE A 300 -21.32 9.74 -11.39
N TYR A 301 -22.49 9.17 -11.62
CA TYR A 301 -23.11 8.22 -10.69
C TYR A 301 -22.77 6.78 -11.05
N ARG A 302 -21.95 6.13 -10.22
CA ARG A 302 -21.58 4.73 -10.38
C ARG A 302 -22.57 3.84 -9.63
N LYS A 303 -23.50 3.22 -10.37
CA LYS A 303 -24.39 2.20 -9.80
C LYS A 303 -23.59 0.95 -9.40
N ILE A 304 -23.70 0.52 -8.15
CA ILE A 304 -23.12 -0.74 -7.64
C ILE A 304 -24.20 -1.81 -7.40
N GLY A 305 -23.84 -3.09 -7.48
CA GLY A 305 -24.76 -4.22 -7.32
C GLY A 305 -25.21 -4.84 -8.65
N LYS A 306 -26.51 -5.17 -8.79
CA LYS A 306 -27.02 -5.81 -10.02
C LYS A 306 -26.96 -4.83 -11.20
N ASN A 307 -26.38 -5.28 -12.31
CA ASN A 307 -26.11 -4.46 -13.50
C ASN A 307 -25.28 -3.21 -13.12
N GLN A 308 -24.20 -3.42 -12.36
CA GLN A 308 -23.31 -2.36 -11.93
C GLN A 308 -22.58 -1.70 -13.10
N ILE A 309 -22.25 -0.43 -12.92
CA ILE A 309 -21.30 0.30 -13.77
C ILE A 309 -19.89 -0.11 -13.33
N THR A 310 -19.10 -0.58 -14.28
CA THR A 310 -17.74 -1.05 -14.00
C THR A 310 -16.82 0.13 -13.69
N ILE A 311 -15.69 -0.16 -13.06
CA ILE A 311 -14.69 0.88 -12.78
C ILE A 311 -14.01 1.35 -14.08
N GLU A 312 -13.90 0.48 -15.08
CA GLU A 312 -13.41 0.81 -16.42
C GLU A 312 -14.23 1.93 -17.06
N MET A 313 -15.57 1.84 -17.02
CA MET A 313 -16.45 2.88 -17.57
C MET A 313 -16.28 4.24 -16.87
N VAL A 314 -15.98 4.22 -15.56
CA VAL A 314 -15.68 5.44 -14.80
C VAL A 314 -14.35 6.05 -15.24
N ILE A 315 -13.32 5.21 -15.41
CA ILE A 315 -12.00 5.66 -15.87
C ILE A 315 -12.12 6.22 -17.29
N GLU A 316 -12.84 5.56 -18.19
CA GLU A 316 -13.11 6.06 -19.55
C GLU A 316 -13.80 7.43 -19.53
N TRP A 317 -14.78 7.65 -18.64
CA TRP A 317 -15.40 8.96 -18.47
C TRP A 317 -14.40 10.03 -18.02
N ILE A 318 -13.51 9.71 -17.08
CA ILE A 318 -12.43 10.61 -16.63
C ILE A 318 -11.45 10.89 -17.77
N LEU A 319 -11.06 9.87 -18.53
CA LEU A 319 -10.17 10.02 -19.69
C LEU A 319 -10.80 10.91 -20.76
N ASN A 320 -12.11 10.86 -20.97
CA ASN A 320 -12.82 11.76 -21.87
C ASN A 320 -12.81 13.21 -21.36
N ILE A 321 -12.93 13.42 -20.05
CA ILE A 321 -12.76 14.76 -19.46
C ILE A 321 -11.33 15.26 -19.71
N ILE A 322 -10.31 14.44 -19.46
CA ILE A 322 -8.90 14.80 -19.67
C ILE A 322 -8.63 15.09 -21.15
N ALA A 323 -9.21 14.30 -22.07
CA ALA A 323 -9.13 14.54 -23.50
C ALA A 323 -9.70 15.90 -23.91
N SER A 324 -10.74 16.40 -23.22
CA SER A 324 -11.27 17.75 -23.50
C SER A 324 -10.29 18.89 -23.18
N TYR A 325 -9.20 18.62 -22.45
CA TYR A 325 -8.09 19.55 -22.23
C TYR A 325 -6.99 19.44 -23.31
N GLY A 326 -7.21 18.68 -24.39
CA GLY A 326 -6.22 18.49 -25.46
C GLY A 326 -5.18 17.40 -25.20
N VAL A 327 -5.36 16.57 -24.17
CA VAL A 327 -4.46 15.46 -23.85
C VAL A 327 -4.83 14.22 -24.68
N LEU A 328 -3.86 13.59 -25.32
CA LEU A 328 -4.09 12.36 -26.09
C LEU A 328 -4.28 11.16 -25.14
N THR A 329 -5.48 10.59 -25.09
CA THR A 329 -5.83 9.46 -24.20
C THR A 329 -6.06 8.14 -24.92
N SER A 330 -6.12 8.14 -26.26
CA SER A 330 -6.39 6.94 -27.09
C SER A 330 -5.32 5.85 -26.99
N THR A 331 -4.17 6.16 -26.41
CA THR A 331 -3.06 5.23 -26.16
C THR A 331 -3.28 4.35 -24.92
N ILE A 332 -4.27 4.67 -24.08
CA ILE A 332 -4.52 3.95 -22.83
C ILE A 332 -5.56 2.84 -23.04
N ASP A 333 -5.11 1.60 -22.91
CA ASP A 333 -5.98 0.42 -22.84
C ASP A 333 -6.35 0.10 -21.38
N VAL A 334 -7.56 0.48 -20.99
CA VAL A 334 -8.08 0.32 -19.61
C VAL A 334 -8.55 -1.12 -19.38
N ASN A 335 -7.85 -1.86 -18.52
CA ASN A 335 -8.24 -3.20 -18.12
C ASN A 335 -7.89 -3.47 -16.65
N THR A 336 -8.82 -3.18 -15.73
CA THR A 336 -8.50 -3.29 -14.30
C THR A 336 -8.25 -4.71 -13.84
N ARG A 337 -8.79 -5.73 -14.53
CA ARG A 337 -8.53 -7.14 -14.19
C ARG A 337 -7.12 -7.59 -14.59
N ARG A 338 -6.56 -7.02 -15.65
CA ARG A 338 -5.17 -7.24 -16.06
C ARG A 338 -4.23 -6.54 -15.08
N ASP A 339 -4.56 -5.31 -14.70
CA ASP A 339 -3.64 -4.38 -14.03
C ASP A 339 -3.82 -4.31 -12.49
N ASP A 340 -4.85 -4.97 -11.93
CA ASP A 340 -5.18 -4.96 -10.49
C ASP A 340 -3.99 -5.26 -9.56
N ILE A 341 -3.09 -6.19 -9.90
CA ILE A 341 -1.92 -6.53 -9.07
C ILE A 341 -0.97 -5.34 -8.99
N GLU A 342 -0.72 -4.68 -10.12
CA GLU A 342 0.11 -3.49 -10.15
C GLU A 342 -0.53 -2.35 -9.35
N ILE A 343 -1.86 -2.20 -9.46
CA ILE A 343 -2.64 -1.22 -8.70
C ILE A 343 -2.58 -1.54 -7.19
N TYR A 344 -2.83 -2.78 -6.78
CA TYR A 344 -2.77 -3.22 -5.38
C TYR A 344 -1.38 -3.04 -4.78
N ASN A 345 -0.32 -3.32 -5.56
CA ASN A 345 1.07 -3.11 -5.16
C ASN A 345 1.40 -1.64 -4.81
N LYS A 346 0.56 -0.66 -5.19
CA LYS A 346 0.76 0.75 -4.83
C LYS A 346 0.39 1.07 -3.38
N TYR A 347 -0.52 0.32 -2.76
CA TYR A 347 -1.09 0.72 -1.47
C TYR A 347 -1.32 -0.42 -0.47
N ILE A 348 -1.43 -1.67 -0.92
CA ILE A 348 -1.49 -2.82 -0.01
C ILE A 348 -0.08 -3.12 0.46
N SER A 349 0.19 -2.81 1.72
CA SER A 349 1.50 -3.02 2.34
C SER A 349 1.42 -3.48 3.79
N SER A 350 0.27 -3.30 4.46
CA SER A 350 0.14 -3.64 5.86
C SER A 350 -0.10 -5.13 6.09
N GLU A 351 0.66 -5.71 7.02
CA GLU A 351 0.36 -7.04 7.51
C GLU A 351 -0.99 -7.07 8.24
N LYS A 352 -1.69 -8.20 8.16
CA LYS A 352 -3.02 -8.38 8.71
C LYS A 352 -3.01 -9.52 9.73
N GLU A 353 -3.55 -9.27 10.92
CA GLU A 353 -3.69 -10.31 11.97
C GLU A 353 -4.49 -11.52 11.46
N LYS A 354 -5.51 -11.28 10.63
CA LYS A 354 -6.32 -12.31 9.95
C LYS A 354 -5.85 -12.54 8.51
N SER A 355 -4.54 -12.60 8.28
CA SER A 355 -3.95 -12.78 6.95
C SER A 355 -4.05 -14.22 6.44
N VAL A 356 -3.78 -14.42 5.15
CA VAL A 356 -3.61 -15.76 4.56
C VAL A 356 -2.47 -16.49 5.27
N ALA A 357 -1.33 -15.82 5.51
CA ALA A 357 -0.18 -16.44 6.17
C ALA A 357 -0.48 -16.98 7.58
N VAL A 358 -1.28 -16.24 8.36
CA VAL A 358 -1.65 -16.65 9.71
C VAL A 358 -2.72 -17.73 9.71
N HIS A 359 -3.74 -17.61 8.86
CA HIS A 359 -4.91 -18.50 8.90
C HIS A 359 -4.75 -19.78 8.05
N ASN A 360 -3.95 -19.72 6.98
CA ASN A 360 -3.77 -20.77 5.99
C ASN A 360 -2.28 -20.89 5.58
N PRO A 361 -1.37 -21.23 6.52
CA PRO A 361 0.07 -21.31 6.24
C PRO A 361 0.42 -22.30 5.13
N GLU A 362 -0.36 -23.37 4.95
CA GLU A 362 -0.20 -24.37 3.89
C GLU A 362 -0.29 -23.77 2.48
N LEU A 363 -1.08 -22.68 2.32
CA LEU A 363 -1.30 -22.03 1.04
C LEU A 363 -0.14 -21.12 0.62
N LEU A 364 0.87 -20.90 1.47
CA LEU A 364 2.06 -20.10 1.13
C LEU A 364 2.89 -20.78 0.03
N ASN A 365 2.94 -22.11 0.05
CA ASN A 365 3.60 -22.90 -1.00
C ASN A 365 2.89 -22.78 -2.36
N GLU A 366 1.62 -22.36 -2.34
CA GLU A 366 0.82 -22.15 -3.54
C GLU A 366 0.70 -20.67 -3.91
N TRP A 367 1.40 -19.76 -3.24
CA TRP A 367 1.43 -18.35 -3.58
C TRP A 367 2.42 -18.08 -4.71
N ASP A 368 1.99 -17.44 -5.80
CA ASP A 368 2.89 -17.07 -6.89
C ASP A 368 3.59 -15.73 -6.56
N TYR A 369 4.68 -15.81 -5.79
CA TYR A 369 5.45 -14.63 -5.35
C TYR A 369 5.95 -13.76 -6.49
N ASN A 370 6.33 -14.38 -7.62
CA ASN A 370 6.84 -13.66 -8.79
C ASN A 370 5.74 -12.81 -9.42
N LYS A 371 4.53 -13.35 -9.60
CA LYS A 371 3.43 -12.62 -10.24
C LYS A 371 2.67 -11.68 -9.31
N ASN A 372 2.71 -11.89 -8.00
CA ASN A 372 2.07 -11.00 -7.03
C ASN A 372 2.93 -9.77 -6.67
N GLY A 373 4.23 -9.80 -6.99
CA GLY A 373 5.13 -8.69 -6.72
C GLY A 373 5.32 -8.45 -5.22
N LYS A 374 5.03 -7.23 -4.75
CA LYS A 374 5.18 -6.84 -3.34
C LYS A 374 4.03 -7.29 -2.45
N ILE A 375 2.92 -7.77 -3.03
CA ILE A 375 1.78 -8.26 -2.25
C ILE A 375 2.17 -9.60 -1.60
N MET A 376 2.39 -9.55 -0.29
CA MET A 376 2.69 -10.74 0.51
C MET A 376 1.42 -11.40 1.05
N PRO A 377 1.43 -12.73 1.30
CA PRO A 377 0.32 -13.43 1.95
C PRO A 377 -0.02 -12.87 3.35
N THR A 378 0.94 -12.22 4.01
CA THR A 378 0.76 -11.51 5.29
C THR A 378 -0.08 -10.25 5.14
N ALA A 379 -0.10 -9.63 3.96
CA ALA A 379 -0.75 -8.34 3.71
C ALA A 379 -2.20 -8.44 3.21
N ILE A 380 -2.73 -9.65 3.01
CA ILE A 380 -4.10 -9.89 2.54
C ILE A 380 -4.86 -10.74 3.56
N SER A 381 -6.07 -10.29 3.95
CA SER A 381 -6.91 -11.08 4.85
C SER A 381 -7.44 -12.34 4.18
N TYR A 382 -7.53 -13.46 4.91
CA TYR A 382 -8.04 -14.73 4.38
C TYR A 382 -9.46 -14.62 3.80
N GLY A 383 -10.31 -13.71 4.30
CA GLY A 383 -11.66 -13.46 3.78
C GLY A 383 -11.72 -12.52 2.58
N SER A 384 -10.59 -12.08 2.04
CA SER A 384 -10.54 -11.04 1.02
C SER A 384 -11.03 -11.51 -0.35
N LYS A 385 -11.82 -10.67 -1.02
CA LYS A 385 -12.25 -10.91 -2.41
C LYS A 385 -11.17 -10.53 -3.45
N ILE A 386 -10.04 -9.99 -3.01
CA ILE A 386 -8.91 -9.65 -3.87
C ILE A 386 -8.43 -10.90 -4.62
N ARG A 387 -8.21 -10.75 -5.93
CA ARG A 387 -7.72 -11.82 -6.79
C ARG A 387 -6.21 -11.76 -6.88
N VAL A 388 -5.54 -12.78 -6.37
CA VAL A 388 -4.08 -12.92 -6.42
C VAL A 388 -3.70 -14.11 -7.30
N TRP A 389 -2.44 -14.16 -7.72
CA TRP A 389 -1.87 -15.28 -8.43
C TRP A 389 -1.50 -16.40 -7.45
N TRP A 390 -1.87 -17.61 -7.84
CA TRP A 390 -1.55 -18.85 -7.16
C TRP A 390 -0.81 -19.76 -8.13
N ILE A 391 0.03 -20.63 -7.60
CA ILE A 391 0.77 -21.64 -8.33
C ILE A 391 0.45 -23.00 -7.73
N CYS A 392 0.00 -23.95 -8.55
CA CYS A 392 -0.27 -25.30 -8.06
C CYS A 392 1.00 -26.17 -8.08
N PRO A 393 0.98 -27.37 -7.46
CA PRO A 393 2.13 -28.28 -7.47
C PRO A 393 2.62 -28.71 -8.88
N LEU A 394 1.75 -28.63 -9.90
CA LEU A 394 2.13 -28.86 -11.31
C LEU A 394 2.65 -27.59 -12.01
N ASN A 395 3.01 -26.56 -11.24
CA ASN A 395 3.57 -25.29 -11.70
C ASN A 395 2.63 -24.46 -12.60
N HIS A 396 1.32 -24.75 -12.59
CA HIS A 396 0.35 -23.92 -13.29
C HIS A 396 0.01 -22.69 -12.45
N SER A 397 0.31 -21.53 -13.02
CA SER A 397 -0.01 -20.24 -12.41
C SER A 397 -1.41 -19.75 -12.84
N TYR A 398 -2.24 -19.39 -11.88
CA TYR A 398 -3.64 -18.98 -12.10
C TYR A 398 -4.11 -17.95 -11.08
N LYS A 399 -5.11 -17.15 -11.46
CA LYS A 399 -5.60 -16.05 -10.64
C LYS A 399 -6.96 -16.35 -10.01
N ALA A 400 -7.06 -16.30 -8.69
CA ALA A 400 -8.29 -16.61 -7.95
C ALA A 400 -8.48 -15.68 -6.74
N PRO A 401 -9.74 -15.41 -6.30
CA PRO A 401 -10.00 -14.67 -5.06
C PRO A 401 -9.42 -15.39 -3.85
N VAL A 402 -8.80 -14.66 -2.93
CA VAL A 402 -8.25 -15.23 -1.69
C VAL A 402 -9.32 -15.97 -0.91
N SER A 403 -10.49 -15.36 -0.71
CA SER A 403 -11.63 -15.94 0.00
C SER A 403 -12.11 -17.28 -0.56
N ASN A 404 -11.88 -17.54 -1.86
CA ASN A 404 -12.25 -18.79 -2.49
C ASN A 404 -11.19 -19.87 -2.28
N ARG A 405 -9.93 -19.50 -2.04
CA ARG A 405 -8.82 -20.42 -1.78
C ARG A 405 -8.73 -20.84 -0.32
N THR A 406 -9.02 -19.90 0.58
CA THR A 406 -9.00 -20.07 2.04
C THR A 406 -10.33 -20.62 2.59
N ASN A 407 -11.33 -20.82 1.74
CA ASN A 407 -12.62 -21.39 2.14
C ASN A 407 -12.42 -22.86 2.57
N VAL A 408 -12.61 -23.12 3.86
CA VAL A 408 -12.46 -24.45 4.47
C VAL A 408 -13.45 -25.50 3.96
N ASN A 409 -14.63 -25.10 3.51
CA ASN A 409 -15.68 -26.04 3.07
C ASN A 409 -15.51 -26.45 1.60
N MET A 410 -15.04 -25.54 0.76
CA MET A 410 -14.94 -25.76 -0.67
C MET A 410 -13.82 -24.91 -1.28
N PRO A 411 -12.54 -25.26 -1.03
CA PRO A 411 -11.43 -24.52 -1.57
C PRO A 411 -11.39 -24.66 -3.09
N THR A 412 -11.25 -23.54 -3.79
CA THR A 412 -11.03 -23.57 -5.24
C THR A 412 -9.65 -24.15 -5.56
N ALA A 413 -9.59 -25.07 -6.51
CA ALA A 413 -8.34 -25.67 -6.98
C ALA A 413 -7.85 -25.01 -8.27
N CYS A 414 -6.72 -25.48 -8.80
CA CYS A 414 -6.19 -25.03 -10.08
C CYS A 414 -7.19 -25.27 -11.22
N PRO A 415 -7.72 -24.22 -11.88
CA PRO A 415 -8.71 -24.37 -12.95
C PRO A 415 -8.12 -24.99 -14.21
N ILE A 416 -6.80 -24.96 -14.37
CA ILE A 416 -6.09 -25.61 -15.49
C ILE A 416 -6.09 -27.14 -15.26
N CYS A 417 -5.72 -27.58 -14.06
CA CYS A 417 -5.76 -29.00 -13.69
C CYS A 417 -7.19 -29.57 -13.78
N ALA A 418 -8.18 -28.80 -13.34
CA ALA A 418 -9.59 -29.19 -13.42
C ALA A 418 -10.20 -29.11 -14.83
N GLY A 419 -9.45 -28.67 -15.85
CA GLY A 419 -9.93 -28.54 -17.23
C GLY A 419 -10.94 -27.40 -17.46
N GLN A 420 -11.12 -26.51 -16.48
CA GLN A 420 -12.00 -25.34 -16.57
C GLN A 420 -11.35 -24.19 -17.36
N LYS A 421 -10.01 -24.09 -17.33
CA LYS A 421 -9.23 -23.15 -18.13
C LYS A 421 -8.24 -23.90 -19.01
N ILE A 422 -8.13 -23.49 -20.27
CA ILE A 422 -7.20 -24.09 -21.23
C ILE A 422 -5.82 -23.42 -21.14
N LEU A 423 -4.79 -24.26 -21.06
CA LEU A 423 -3.39 -23.95 -21.17
C LEU A 423 -2.83 -24.73 -22.37
N SER A 424 -2.43 -23.99 -23.41
CA SER A 424 -1.78 -24.54 -24.59
C SER A 424 -0.50 -25.30 -24.18
N GLY A 425 -0.28 -26.48 -24.75
CA GLY A 425 0.82 -27.36 -24.40
C GLY A 425 0.54 -28.27 -23.21
N TYR A 426 -0.64 -28.20 -22.59
CA TYR A 426 -0.97 -29.04 -21.42
C TYR A 426 -2.32 -29.76 -21.54
N ASN A 427 -3.42 -29.01 -21.61
CA ASN A 427 -4.79 -29.55 -21.57
C ASN A 427 -5.67 -29.12 -22.77
N ASP A 428 -5.07 -28.48 -23.77
CA ASP A 428 -5.72 -28.19 -25.05
C ASP A 428 -5.89 -29.46 -25.90
N LEU A 429 -6.78 -29.37 -26.88
CA LEU A 429 -7.11 -30.47 -27.79
C LEU A 429 -5.87 -30.94 -28.57
N ALA A 430 -5.06 -30.03 -29.12
CA ALA A 430 -3.91 -30.42 -29.94
C ALA A 430 -2.88 -31.22 -29.14
N THR A 431 -2.61 -30.80 -27.89
CA THR A 431 -1.69 -31.49 -26.99
C THR A 431 -2.25 -32.82 -26.50
N LYS A 432 -3.52 -32.85 -26.06
CA LYS A 432 -4.11 -34.08 -25.51
C LYS A 432 -4.46 -35.11 -26.57
N ARG A 433 -4.74 -34.68 -27.80
CA ARG A 433 -5.20 -35.52 -28.92
C ARG A 433 -4.45 -35.21 -30.22
N PRO A 434 -3.13 -35.48 -30.26
CA PRO A 434 -2.34 -35.31 -31.49
C PRO A 434 -2.83 -36.22 -32.62
N ASP A 435 -3.48 -37.34 -32.29
CA ASP A 435 -4.13 -38.22 -33.25
C ASP A 435 -5.27 -37.52 -34.00
N LEU A 436 -6.08 -36.72 -33.30
CA LEU A 436 -7.17 -35.95 -33.89
C LEU A 436 -6.68 -34.77 -34.74
N MET A 437 -5.45 -34.28 -34.53
CA MET A 437 -4.88 -33.20 -35.34
C MET A 437 -4.64 -33.63 -36.79
N ARG A 438 -4.44 -34.93 -37.05
CA ARG A 438 -4.37 -35.47 -38.42
C ARG A 438 -5.71 -35.41 -39.15
N GLU A 439 -6.81 -35.35 -38.41
CA GLU A 439 -8.15 -35.25 -38.95
C GLU A 439 -8.74 -33.83 -38.85
N TRP A 440 -8.02 -32.89 -38.25
CA TRP A 440 -8.47 -31.50 -38.12
C TRP A 440 -8.35 -30.79 -39.46
N ASN A 441 -9.44 -30.20 -39.96
CA ASN A 441 -9.37 -29.41 -41.18
C ASN A 441 -8.90 -27.98 -40.85
N PHE A 442 -7.62 -27.68 -41.08
CA PHE A 442 -7.03 -26.36 -40.76
C PHE A 442 -7.48 -25.24 -41.70
N GLU A 443 -7.96 -25.57 -42.90
CA GLU A 443 -8.41 -24.58 -43.89
C GLU A 443 -9.84 -24.11 -43.59
N LEU A 444 -10.71 -25.03 -43.19
CA LEU A 444 -12.13 -24.76 -42.94
C LEU A 444 -12.46 -24.41 -41.48
N ASN A 445 -11.49 -24.45 -40.58
CA ASN A 445 -11.71 -24.10 -39.17
C ASN A 445 -10.98 -22.82 -38.79
N GLU A 446 -11.74 -21.82 -38.38
CA GLU A 446 -11.21 -20.60 -37.76
C GLU A 446 -10.75 -20.82 -36.31
N LEU A 447 -11.22 -21.90 -35.67
CA LEU A 447 -10.86 -22.21 -34.29
C LEU A 447 -9.46 -22.81 -34.21
N ASN A 448 -8.60 -22.22 -33.37
CA ASN A 448 -7.30 -22.79 -33.07
C ASN A 448 -7.42 -23.95 -32.06
N PRO A 449 -6.93 -25.17 -32.39
CA PRO A 449 -7.05 -26.33 -31.50
C PRO A 449 -6.19 -26.23 -30.23
N ARG A 450 -5.25 -25.29 -30.15
CA ARG A 450 -4.42 -25.02 -28.96
C ARG A 450 -5.10 -24.19 -27.88
N ILE A 451 -6.31 -23.67 -28.14
CA ILE A 451 -7.07 -22.86 -27.17
C ILE A 451 -8.43 -23.47 -26.81
N ILE A 452 -8.66 -24.74 -27.17
CA ILE A 452 -9.93 -25.42 -26.97
C ILE A 452 -9.77 -26.74 -26.22
N SER A 453 -10.74 -27.09 -25.39
CA SER A 453 -10.78 -28.36 -24.67
C SER A 453 -11.10 -29.54 -25.60
N PRO A 454 -10.52 -30.73 -25.39
CA PRO A 454 -10.98 -31.97 -26.04
C PRO A 454 -12.43 -32.34 -25.68
N ASN A 455 -12.99 -31.77 -24.61
CA ASN A 455 -14.38 -31.97 -24.21
C ASN A 455 -15.33 -30.87 -24.69
N SER A 456 -14.91 -30.00 -25.61
CA SER A 456 -15.75 -28.91 -26.12
C SER A 456 -16.90 -29.40 -27.02
N SER A 457 -18.11 -28.93 -26.76
CA SER A 457 -19.29 -29.23 -27.59
C SER A 457 -19.30 -28.49 -28.94
N LYS A 458 -18.35 -27.57 -29.19
CA LYS A 458 -18.25 -26.84 -30.45
C LYS A 458 -18.12 -27.80 -31.63
N LYS A 459 -18.88 -27.51 -32.69
CA LYS A 459 -18.82 -28.22 -33.97
C LYS A 459 -17.72 -27.62 -34.83
N VAL A 460 -16.89 -28.48 -35.40
CA VAL A 460 -15.78 -28.12 -36.27
C VAL A 460 -15.74 -29.06 -37.47
N ASN A 461 -14.98 -28.67 -38.49
CA ASN A 461 -14.80 -29.42 -39.72
C ASN A 461 -13.65 -30.42 -39.57
N TRP A 462 -13.91 -31.67 -39.94
CA TRP A 462 -12.96 -32.78 -39.89
C TRP A 462 -12.75 -33.33 -41.29
N ILE A 463 -11.55 -33.83 -41.55
CA ILE A 463 -11.21 -34.62 -42.74
C ILE A 463 -10.73 -35.99 -42.27
N CYS A 464 -11.44 -37.06 -42.63
CA CYS A 464 -11.01 -38.40 -42.22
C CYS A 464 -9.85 -38.91 -43.10
N PRO A 465 -9.15 -40.00 -42.73
CA PRO A 465 -8.06 -40.55 -43.54
C PRO A 465 -8.45 -40.99 -44.96
N LYS A 466 -9.75 -41.17 -45.24
CA LYS A 466 -10.29 -41.44 -46.59
C LYS A 466 -10.64 -40.15 -47.37
N GLY A 467 -10.33 -38.97 -46.85
CA GLY A 467 -10.58 -37.68 -47.49
C GLY A 467 -12.01 -37.13 -47.32
N HIS A 468 -12.89 -37.77 -46.55
CA HIS A 468 -14.25 -37.24 -46.37
C HIS A 468 -14.26 -36.02 -45.45
N HIS A 469 -14.85 -34.92 -45.91
CA HIS A 469 -15.11 -33.72 -45.13
C HIS A 469 -16.45 -33.84 -44.40
N TYR A 470 -16.47 -33.55 -43.10
CA TYR A 470 -17.69 -33.60 -42.30
C TYR A 470 -17.61 -32.72 -41.07
N THR A 471 -18.77 -32.25 -40.59
CA THR A 471 -18.86 -31.43 -39.38
C THR A 471 -19.28 -32.29 -38.19
N ALA A 472 -18.53 -32.21 -37.09
CA ALA A 472 -18.86 -32.91 -35.85
C ALA A 472 -18.37 -32.13 -34.63
N SER A 473 -18.98 -32.35 -33.46
CA SER A 473 -18.49 -31.75 -32.22
C SER A 473 -17.19 -32.40 -31.75
N ILE A 474 -16.31 -31.59 -31.17
CA ILE A 474 -15.00 -32.04 -30.67
C ILE A 474 -15.19 -33.13 -29.62
N THR A 475 -16.07 -32.95 -28.63
CA THR A 475 -16.36 -33.98 -27.62
C THR A 475 -16.74 -35.33 -28.23
N LYS A 476 -17.56 -35.34 -29.29
CA LYS A 476 -18.00 -36.59 -29.92
C LYS A 476 -16.85 -37.27 -30.65
N ARG A 477 -15.97 -36.52 -31.32
CA ARG A 477 -14.75 -37.06 -31.92
C ARG A 477 -13.77 -37.54 -30.85
N ASN A 478 -13.64 -36.81 -29.75
CA ASN A 478 -12.83 -37.18 -28.60
C ASN A 478 -13.25 -38.53 -28.02
N TYR A 479 -14.56 -38.77 -27.84
CA TYR A 479 -15.09 -40.08 -27.42
C TYR A 479 -15.10 -41.17 -28.52
N GLY A 480 -14.39 -40.97 -29.64
CA GLY A 480 -14.16 -42.01 -30.64
C GLY A 480 -15.23 -42.16 -31.72
N ARG A 481 -16.21 -41.24 -31.81
CA ARG A 481 -17.22 -41.29 -32.89
C ARG A 481 -16.55 -41.15 -34.25
N LYS A 482 -16.64 -42.16 -35.12
CA LYS A 482 -15.99 -42.16 -36.44
C LYS A 482 -16.69 -41.25 -37.46
N CYS A 483 -16.02 -41.02 -38.58
CA CYS A 483 -16.56 -40.30 -39.74
C CYS A 483 -17.95 -40.85 -40.15
N PRO A 484 -18.99 -39.99 -40.23
CA PRO A 484 -20.35 -40.41 -40.53
C PRO A 484 -20.50 -40.91 -41.98
N VAL A 485 -19.68 -40.42 -42.91
CA VAL A 485 -19.66 -40.88 -44.31
C VAL A 485 -19.13 -42.32 -44.39
N CYS A 486 -17.99 -42.60 -43.75
CA CYS A 486 -17.44 -43.96 -43.67
C CYS A 486 -18.38 -44.94 -42.95
N ALA A 487 -19.14 -44.45 -41.97
CA ALA A 487 -20.09 -45.24 -41.22
C ALA A 487 -21.46 -45.39 -41.91
N GLY A 488 -21.64 -44.85 -43.12
CA GLY A 488 -22.90 -44.90 -43.88
C GLY A 488 -24.05 -44.08 -43.27
N LYS A 489 -23.74 -43.16 -42.34
CA LYS A 489 -24.74 -42.32 -41.62
C LYS A 489 -24.97 -40.96 -42.26
N GLN A 490 -24.12 -40.55 -43.20
CA GLN A 490 -24.23 -39.30 -43.96
C GLN A 490 -23.85 -39.58 -45.41
N ILE A 491 -24.60 -38.99 -46.35
CA ILE A 491 -24.39 -39.14 -47.79
C ILE A 491 -23.43 -38.05 -48.25
N ASN A 492 -22.41 -38.45 -49.02
CA ASN A 492 -21.47 -37.57 -49.68
C ASN A 492 -21.43 -37.96 -51.17
N VAL A 493 -21.85 -37.03 -52.02
CA VAL A 493 -21.92 -37.21 -53.48
C VAL A 493 -20.50 -37.45 -54.02
N GLY A 494 -20.34 -38.46 -54.87
CA GLY A 494 -19.04 -38.91 -55.40
C GLY A 494 -18.38 -40.02 -54.58
N VAL A 495 -18.92 -40.37 -53.40
CA VAL A 495 -18.27 -41.30 -52.47
C VAL A 495 -19.17 -42.49 -52.12
N ASN A 496 -20.26 -42.22 -51.38
CA ASN A 496 -21.11 -43.26 -50.81
C ASN A 496 -22.59 -43.12 -51.21
N ASP A 497 -22.86 -42.21 -52.15
CA ASP A 497 -24.16 -42.12 -52.80
C ASP A 497 -24.38 -43.27 -53.79
N LEU A 498 -25.65 -43.52 -54.12
CA LEU A 498 -26.08 -44.63 -54.97
C LEU A 498 -25.51 -44.50 -56.39
N ALA A 499 -25.39 -43.29 -56.94
CA ALA A 499 -24.85 -43.08 -58.29
C ALA A 499 -23.38 -43.48 -58.37
N SER A 500 -22.59 -43.07 -57.39
CA SER A 500 -21.15 -43.38 -57.37
C SER A 500 -20.87 -44.86 -57.04
N ARG A 501 -21.69 -45.47 -56.18
CA ARG A 501 -21.48 -46.87 -55.74
C ARG A 501 -22.08 -47.90 -56.69
N GLN A 502 -23.18 -47.56 -57.36
CA GLN A 502 -23.98 -48.47 -58.19
C GLN A 502 -24.29 -47.87 -59.57
N PRO A 503 -23.28 -47.45 -60.36
CA PRO A 503 -23.49 -46.70 -61.61
C PRO A 503 -24.37 -47.46 -62.61
N LYS A 504 -24.15 -48.77 -62.76
CA LYS A 504 -24.94 -49.63 -63.67
C LYS A 504 -26.42 -49.72 -63.29
N LEU A 505 -26.71 -49.68 -61.98
CA LEU A 505 -28.07 -49.78 -61.45
C LEU A 505 -28.79 -48.43 -61.57
N VAL A 506 -28.06 -47.32 -61.42
CA VAL A 506 -28.61 -45.96 -61.59
C VAL A 506 -29.07 -45.69 -63.02
N GLU A 507 -28.51 -46.35 -64.02
CA GLU A 507 -29.06 -46.31 -65.38
C GLU A 507 -30.49 -46.91 -65.47
N GLU A 508 -30.94 -47.67 -64.46
CA GLU A 508 -32.33 -48.15 -64.33
C GLU A 508 -33.18 -47.22 -63.45
N TRP A 509 -32.71 -46.02 -63.09
CA TRP A 509 -33.47 -45.05 -62.31
C TRP A 509 -34.53 -44.35 -63.18
N ASP A 510 -35.76 -44.25 -62.68
CA ASP A 510 -36.80 -43.49 -63.38
C ASP A 510 -36.74 -42.00 -62.97
N TYR A 511 -36.02 -41.20 -63.76
CA TYR A 511 -35.83 -39.77 -63.50
C TYR A 511 -37.10 -38.93 -63.67
N GLU A 512 -38.11 -39.42 -64.40
CA GLU A 512 -39.38 -38.71 -64.57
C GLU A 512 -40.30 -38.90 -63.35
N LYS A 513 -40.24 -40.08 -62.71
CA LYS A 513 -41.14 -40.43 -61.59
C LYS A 513 -40.54 -40.23 -60.21
N ASN A 514 -39.22 -40.12 -60.09
CA ASN A 514 -38.57 -39.84 -58.82
C ASN A 514 -38.25 -38.35 -58.67
N SER A 515 -38.75 -37.74 -57.60
CA SER A 515 -38.49 -36.33 -57.28
C SER A 515 -37.08 -36.04 -56.72
N LYS A 516 -36.32 -37.09 -56.42
CA LYS A 516 -34.97 -37.01 -55.85
C LYS A 516 -33.96 -37.76 -56.70
N LEU A 517 -32.73 -37.29 -56.69
CA LEU A 517 -31.66 -37.90 -57.48
C LEU A 517 -31.07 -39.14 -56.78
N PRO A 518 -30.50 -40.08 -57.53
CA PRO A 518 -29.76 -41.21 -56.95
C PRO A 518 -28.62 -40.77 -56.03
N THR A 519 -28.02 -39.59 -56.29
CA THR A 519 -26.98 -38.99 -55.46
C THR A 519 -27.45 -38.61 -54.05
N GLU A 520 -28.76 -38.56 -53.80
CA GLU A 520 -29.36 -38.28 -52.49
C GLU A 520 -29.65 -39.55 -51.67
N TYR A 521 -29.28 -40.73 -52.16
CA TYR A 521 -29.50 -42.00 -51.47
C TYR A 521 -28.21 -42.79 -51.35
N THR A 522 -28.14 -43.72 -50.39
CA THR A 522 -27.09 -44.74 -50.33
C THR A 522 -27.64 -46.07 -50.84
N GLU A 523 -26.74 -47.00 -51.20
CA GLU A 523 -27.11 -48.37 -51.60
C GLU A 523 -27.81 -49.20 -50.50
N HIS A 524 -27.83 -48.70 -49.26
CA HIS A 524 -28.50 -49.33 -48.12
C HIS A 524 -29.87 -48.72 -47.78
N SER A 525 -30.32 -47.72 -48.54
CA SER A 525 -31.60 -47.06 -48.31
C SER A 525 -32.78 -48.02 -48.46
N ASN A 526 -33.72 -48.00 -47.51
CA ASN A 526 -34.99 -48.74 -47.58
C ASN A 526 -36.10 -47.93 -48.28
N LYS A 527 -35.78 -46.78 -48.88
CA LYS A 527 -36.76 -45.97 -49.59
C LYS A 527 -37.18 -46.67 -50.88
N LYS A 528 -38.49 -46.72 -51.10
CA LYS A 528 -39.08 -47.17 -52.37
C LYS A 528 -38.98 -46.05 -53.39
N VAL A 529 -38.40 -46.37 -54.53
CA VAL A 529 -38.21 -45.47 -55.66
C VAL A 529 -38.62 -46.18 -56.94
N PHE A 530 -38.90 -45.42 -57.99
CA PHE A 530 -39.24 -45.96 -59.31
C PHE A 530 -37.99 -46.36 -60.07
N TRP A 531 -37.99 -47.57 -60.61
CA TRP A 531 -36.96 -48.11 -61.50
C TRP A 531 -37.57 -48.30 -62.89
N LYS A 532 -36.83 -47.99 -63.95
CA LYS A 532 -37.22 -48.14 -65.35
C LYS A 532 -36.37 -49.23 -66.01
N CYS A 533 -37.02 -50.27 -66.52
CA CYS A 533 -36.32 -51.44 -67.04
C CYS A 533 -35.70 -51.12 -68.40
N LYS A 534 -34.40 -51.35 -68.57
CA LYS A 534 -33.71 -51.10 -69.86
C LYS A 534 -34.22 -51.98 -71.02
N PHE A 535 -34.78 -53.15 -70.72
CA PHE A 535 -35.19 -54.10 -71.75
C PHE A 535 -36.63 -53.91 -72.22
N CYS A 536 -37.54 -53.46 -71.34
CA CYS A 536 -38.97 -53.37 -71.65
C CYS A 536 -39.59 -52.01 -71.31
N ASN A 537 -38.79 -51.04 -70.86
CA ASN A 537 -39.19 -49.70 -70.45
C ASN A 537 -40.27 -49.62 -69.36
N TYR A 538 -40.63 -50.76 -68.76
CA TYR A 538 -41.61 -50.78 -67.68
C TYR A 538 -41.02 -50.15 -66.42
N SER A 539 -41.80 -49.25 -65.82
CA SER A 539 -41.46 -48.56 -64.58
C SER A 539 -42.16 -49.20 -63.38
N TRP A 540 -41.43 -49.51 -62.31
CA TRP A 540 -41.98 -50.14 -61.10
C TRP A 540 -41.30 -49.63 -59.83
N GLN A 541 -41.99 -49.72 -58.70
CA GLN A 541 -41.42 -49.34 -57.41
C GLN A 541 -40.71 -50.51 -56.75
N ALA A 542 -39.52 -50.25 -56.21
CA ALA A 542 -38.80 -51.18 -55.35
C ALA A 542 -37.89 -50.42 -54.37
N GLU A 543 -37.59 -51.05 -53.23
CA GLU A 543 -36.63 -50.52 -52.25
C GLU A 543 -35.21 -50.57 -52.80
N ILE A 544 -34.44 -49.51 -52.59
CA ILE A 544 -33.07 -49.37 -53.13
C ILE A 544 -32.17 -50.52 -52.68
N ASN A 545 -32.07 -50.78 -51.37
CA ASN A 545 -31.23 -51.86 -50.82
C ASN A 545 -31.59 -53.24 -51.38
N GLN A 546 -32.87 -53.53 -51.59
CA GLN A 546 -33.34 -54.80 -52.14
C GLN A 546 -33.05 -54.91 -53.65
N ARG A 547 -33.04 -53.77 -54.37
CA ARG A 547 -32.61 -53.73 -55.78
C ARG A 547 -31.12 -53.92 -55.94
N VAL A 548 -30.32 -53.33 -55.06
CA VAL A 548 -28.87 -53.52 -55.00
C VAL A 548 -28.52 -54.98 -54.69
N GLN A 549 -29.25 -55.63 -53.78
CA GLN A 549 -29.11 -57.07 -53.50
C GLN A 549 -29.65 -58.00 -54.61
N GLY A 550 -30.19 -57.45 -55.71
CA GLY A 550 -30.70 -58.23 -56.84
C GLY A 550 -32.05 -58.94 -56.61
N LYS A 551 -32.75 -58.67 -55.50
CA LYS A 551 -33.97 -59.40 -55.10
C LYS A 551 -35.23 -58.95 -55.85
N TYR A 552 -35.33 -57.68 -56.22
CA TYR A 552 -36.52 -57.12 -56.91
C TYR A 552 -36.27 -56.75 -58.38
N LYS A 553 -35.96 -57.74 -59.23
CA LYS A 553 -35.85 -57.52 -60.68
C LYS A 553 -37.15 -57.04 -61.32
N CYS A 554 -37.08 -56.54 -62.55
CA CYS A 554 -38.26 -56.07 -63.30
C CYS A 554 -39.36 -57.15 -63.30
N PRO A 555 -40.56 -56.85 -62.77
CA PRO A 555 -41.62 -57.85 -62.64
C PRO A 555 -42.19 -58.30 -63.99
N LYS A 556 -42.06 -57.49 -65.05
CA LYS A 556 -42.44 -57.87 -66.42
C LYS A 556 -41.41 -58.78 -67.09
N CYS A 557 -40.11 -58.55 -66.86
CA CYS A 557 -39.05 -59.40 -67.43
C CYS A 557 -38.79 -60.68 -66.63
N ARG A 558 -39.25 -60.77 -65.38
CA ARG A 558 -39.15 -61.98 -64.55
C ARG A 558 -40.24 -63.02 -64.86
N LYS A 559 -41.35 -62.58 -65.47
CA LYS A 559 -42.49 -63.44 -65.88
C LYS A 559 -42.35 -63.98 -67.31
N LYS A 560 -41.26 -63.63 -67.99
CA LYS A 560 -40.76 -64.28 -69.20
C LYS A 560 -39.49 -65.03 -68.82
#